data_AF-A0A6I4VRB1-F1
#
_entry.id   AF-A0A6I4VRB1-F1
#
_cell.length_a   1.000
_cell.length_b   1.000
_cell.length_c   1.000
_cell.angle_alpha   90.00
_cell.angle_beta   90.00
_cell.angle_gamma   90.00
#
_symmetry.space_group_name_H-M   'P 1'
#
loop_
_entity.id
_entity.type
_entity.pdbx_description
1 polymer ?
#
loop_
_entity_poly.entity_id
_entity_poly.type
_entity_poly.pdbx_seq_one_letter_code
_entity_poly.pdbx_strand_id
1 'polypeptide(L)'
;MNEIELYGTLFFDPSTNRWAGSGTGWWIEKTDKNKVKIAFEEPITFDPRQPSKTKSYNLSTSNMNQNGMLHTYQVNENGFILEWSNYTEDTCIASFRVVGNKVCFVPNDRNLHAQESVADIYAAELLFNYEAKYGVVTAMGSGTISCSDLAEEKLGILGTHIDEVKSAIVEENDPFSKKLLQDRLHKTKLRMDRHQKIIERSAKYWDSALEFGRLWGHYSANEQEKELGGCYIPLCTGGGPGIMQAAAQGAREENAHVIGIDCQFGVDNFFNLKDTYSVHSNQRLRLNNFSIRESVLINYSHVILFWPGGFGTVWEVFETLSKIQTNHLRKHRVKAIFVHQQYWEPLFRLIDHLREHGAINSYGDRVKIPGVDDQLPDEAYIAEVVDDPVEAFEKTRAYVEDLYHKNQLTLKD
;
A
#
# COMPACT_ATOMS: atom_id res chain seq x y z
N MET A 1 16.25 -4.45 -21.06
CA MET A 1 17.59 -4.92 -20.64
C MET A 1 17.62 -4.74 -19.14
N ASN A 2 17.62 -5.83 -18.38
CA ASN A 2 17.33 -5.84 -16.94
C ASN A 2 18.54 -6.34 -16.14
N GLU A 3 19.75 -6.07 -16.61
CA GLU A 3 20.97 -6.47 -15.91
C GLU A 3 21.09 -5.67 -14.60
N ILE A 4 21.28 -6.36 -13.50
CA ILE A 4 21.57 -5.77 -12.19
C ILE A 4 23.00 -6.13 -11.82
N GLU A 5 23.69 -5.13 -11.30
CA GLU A 5 25.03 -5.28 -10.79
C GLU A 5 25.11 -4.72 -9.36
N LEU A 6 25.46 -5.59 -8.41
CA LEU A 6 25.63 -5.23 -7.00
C LEU A 6 27.10 -5.33 -6.62
N TYR A 7 27.56 -4.34 -5.86
CA TYR A 7 28.89 -4.32 -5.28
C TYR A 7 28.80 -4.12 -3.78
N GLY A 8 29.67 -4.81 -3.04
CA GLY A 8 29.74 -4.65 -1.61
C GLY A 8 31.14 -4.84 -1.06
N THR A 9 31.46 -4.04 -0.05
CA THR A 9 32.64 -4.24 0.80
C THR A 9 32.15 -4.60 2.20
N LEU A 10 32.70 -5.67 2.75
CA LEU A 10 32.42 -6.21 4.08
C LEU A 10 33.68 -6.11 4.93
N PHE A 11 33.50 -5.71 6.18
CA PHE A 11 34.55 -5.59 7.18
C PHE A 11 34.15 -6.41 8.41
N PHE A 12 35.03 -7.29 8.86
CA PHE A 12 34.87 -8.00 10.12
C PHE A 12 35.63 -7.26 11.23
N ASP A 13 34.92 -6.90 12.30
CA ASP A 13 35.48 -6.34 13.52
C ASP A 13 35.71 -7.44 14.57
N PRO A 14 36.97 -7.80 14.87
CA PRO A 14 37.30 -8.81 15.86
C PRO A 14 36.89 -8.41 17.29
N SER A 15 36.86 -7.12 17.60
CA SER A 15 36.52 -6.62 18.94
C SER A 15 35.05 -6.84 19.29
N THR A 16 34.17 -6.75 18.28
CA THR A 16 32.73 -6.93 18.44
C THR A 16 32.21 -8.26 17.89
N ASN A 17 33.05 -9.04 17.20
CA ASN A 17 32.69 -10.27 16.48
C ASN A 17 31.53 -10.05 15.51
N ARG A 18 31.54 -8.91 14.80
CA ARG A 18 30.48 -8.51 13.88
C ARG A 18 31.02 -8.12 12.52
N TRP A 19 30.20 -8.37 11.52
CA TRP A 19 30.40 -7.85 10.17
C TRP A 19 29.69 -6.52 10.02
N ALA A 20 30.37 -5.55 9.43
CA ALA A 20 29.79 -4.34 8.86
C ALA A 20 30.03 -4.32 7.35
N GLY A 21 29.31 -3.49 6.63
CA GLY A 21 29.47 -3.41 5.19
C GLY A 21 28.92 -2.13 4.58
N SER A 22 29.40 -1.84 3.37
CA SER A 22 28.99 -0.69 2.57
C SER A 22 28.74 -1.12 1.13
N GLY A 23 27.62 -0.68 0.57
CA GLY A 23 27.22 -0.97 -0.81
C GLY A 23 25.77 -0.55 -1.06
N THR A 24 25.23 -0.89 -2.22
CA THR A 24 23.85 -0.58 -2.63
C THR A 24 23.16 -1.83 -3.17
N GLY A 25 21.84 -1.94 -3.00
CA GLY A 25 21.06 -3.09 -3.48
C GLY A 25 21.18 -4.37 -2.64
N TRP A 26 21.71 -4.27 -1.42
CA TRP A 26 21.84 -5.38 -0.47
C TRP A 26 22.00 -4.87 0.97
N TRP A 27 21.79 -5.74 1.95
CA TRP A 27 22.12 -5.48 3.35
C TRP A 27 22.64 -6.74 4.07
N ILE A 28 23.24 -6.53 5.25
CA ILE A 28 23.61 -7.61 6.17
C ILE A 28 22.36 -8.02 6.97
N GLU A 29 21.82 -9.21 6.70
CA GLU A 29 20.64 -9.72 7.39
C GLU A 29 20.99 -10.20 8.81
N LYS A 30 22.12 -10.91 8.95
CA LYS A 30 22.58 -11.44 10.24
C LYS A 30 24.07 -11.69 10.25
N THR A 31 24.69 -11.50 11.41
CA THR A 31 26.09 -11.84 11.68
C THR A 31 26.17 -12.89 12.79
N ASP A 32 27.13 -13.80 12.70
CA ASP A 32 27.47 -14.71 13.79
C ASP A 32 28.96 -15.03 13.72
N LYS A 33 29.78 -14.32 14.52
CA LYS A 33 31.24 -14.40 14.49
C LYS A 33 31.76 -14.28 13.04
N ASN A 34 32.41 -15.32 12.55
CA ASN A 34 33.03 -15.41 11.24
C ASN A 34 32.04 -15.61 10.08
N LYS A 35 30.73 -15.71 10.34
CA LYS A 35 29.68 -15.90 9.33
C LYS A 35 28.80 -14.65 9.19
N VAL A 36 28.39 -14.36 7.95
CA VAL A 36 27.45 -13.28 7.63
C VAL A 36 26.48 -13.69 6.53
N LYS A 37 25.19 -13.39 6.74
CA LYS A 37 24.15 -13.54 5.71
C LYS A 37 23.95 -12.21 4.99
N ILE A 38 24.20 -12.22 3.69
CA ILE A 38 23.91 -11.11 2.79
C ILE A 38 22.55 -11.36 2.13
N ALA A 39 21.69 -10.35 2.17
CA ALA A 39 20.39 -10.36 1.52
C ALA A 39 20.35 -9.29 0.42
N PHE A 40 19.76 -9.63 -0.72
CA PHE A 40 19.57 -8.68 -1.81
C PHE A 40 18.31 -7.85 -1.60
N GLU A 41 18.34 -6.60 -2.05
CA GLU A 41 17.21 -5.69 -1.95
C GLU A 41 16.03 -6.10 -2.82
N GLU A 42 16.34 -6.54 -4.03
CA GLU A 42 15.38 -7.16 -4.93
C GLU A 42 15.88 -8.55 -5.29
N PRO A 43 15.00 -9.57 -5.38
CA PRO A 43 15.45 -10.88 -5.83
C PRO A 43 15.94 -10.82 -7.28
N ILE A 44 16.92 -11.67 -7.61
CA ILE A 44 17.57 -11.69 -8.92
C ILE A 44 17.12 -12.95 -9.69
N THR A 45 16.60 -12.79 -10.91
CA THR A 45 16.12 -13.86 -11.81
C THR A 45 17.07 -14.23 -12.95
N PHE A 46 16.74 -15.38 -13.53
CA PHE A 46 17.40 -16.06 -14.64
C PHE A 46 17.23 -15.38 -16.00
N ASP A 47 18.16 -15.63 -16.92
CA ASP A 47 18.01 -15.26 -18.32
C ASP A 47 16.87 -16.09 -18.94
N PRO A 48 15.75 -15.47 -19.36
CA PRO A 48 14.61 -16.19 -19.94
C PRO A 48 14.94 -16.90 -21.26
N ARG A 49 16.10 -16.61 -21.87
CA ARG A 49 16.60 -17.29 -23.08
C ARG A 49 17.44 -18.51 -22.78
N GLN A 50 17.83 -18.75 -21.51
CA GLN A 50 18.61 -19.92 -21.08
C GLN A 50 18.04 -20.56 -19.79
N PRO A 51 16.78 -21.05 -19.81
CA PRO A 51 16.09 -21.57 -18.63
C PRO A 51 16.70 -22.83 -18.01
N SER A 52 17.67 -23.48 -18.67
CA SER A 52 18.37 -24.66 -18.15
C SER A 52 19.51 -24.35 -17.17
N LYS A 53 19.90 -23.07 -17.01
CA LYS A 53 20.90 -22.66 -16.01
C LYS A 53 20.22 -22.39 -14.66
N THR A 54 20.36 -23.32 -13.73
CA THR A 54 19.73 -23.32 -12.40
C THR A 54 20.31 -22.32 -11.38
N LYS A 55 21.34 -21.54 -11.74
CA LYS A 55 21.97 -20.50 -10.90
C LYS A 55 22.42 -19.35 -11.79
N SER A 56 21.85 -18.15 -11.65
CA SER A 56 21.99 -17.09 -12.66
C SER A 56 22.33 -15.72 -12.10
N TYR A 57 23.33 -15.68 -11.23
CA TYR A 57 24.15 -14.48 -11.12
C TYR A 57 25.60 -14.90 -10.84
N ASN A 58 26.54 -14.14 -11.39
CA ASN A 58 27.95 -14.37 -11.11
C ASN A 58 28.30 -13.67 -9.80
N LEU A 59 28.52 -14.45 -8.74
CA LEU A 59 29.10 -13.98 -7.48
C LEU A 59 30.61 -14.16 -7.52
N SER A 60 31.36 -13.07 -7.45
CA SER A 60 32.80 -13.12 -7.17
C SER A 60 33.08 -12.48 -5.83
N THR A 61 33.85 -13.16 -4.97
CA THR A 61 34.30 -12.65 -3.68
C THR A 61 35.82 -12.58 -3.64
N SER A 62 36.38 -11.53 -3.05
CA SER A 62 37.82 -11.40 -2.85
C SER A 62 38.13 -11.00 -1.41
N ASN A 63 39.15 -11.63 -0.84
CA ASN A 63 39.74 -11.20 0.44
C ASN A 63 40.84 -10.19 0.14
N MET A 64 40.62 -8.93 0.54
CA MET A 64 41.54 -7.84 0.19
C MET A 64 42.82 -7.85 1.03
N ASN A 65 42.74 -8.34 2.28
CA ASN A 65 43.87 -8.34 3.20
C ASN A 65 44.58 -9.71 3.25
N GLN A 66 44.11 -10.70 2.49
CA GLN A 66 44.62 -12.08 2.45
C GLN A 66 44.69 -12.80 3.81
N ASN A 67 44.04 -12.26 4.84
CA ASN A 67 43.95 -12.91 6.14
C ASN A 67 42.81 -13.94 6.10
N GLY A 68 43.13 -15.24 6.08
CA GLY A 68 42.16 -16.33 5.99
C GLY A 68 41.49 -16.51 4.63
N MET A 69 40.57 -17.47 4.55
CA MET A 69 39.83 -17.82 3.34
C MET A 69 38.36 -17.43 3.45
N LEU A 70 37.76 -17.03 2.33
CA LEU A 70 36.34 -16.74 2.23
C LEU A 70 35.64 -17.88 1.50
N HIS A 71 34.58 -18.40 2.11
CA HIS A 71 33.71 -19.41 1.52
C HIS A 71 32.29 -18.84 1.40
N THR A 72 31.65 -19.08 0.26
CA THR A 72 30.24 -18.73 0.06
C THR A 72 29.39 -19.96 -0.13
N TYR A 73 28.21 -19.97 0.49
CA TYR A 73 27.23 -21.06 0.38
C TYR A 73 25.81 -20.53 0.51
N GLN A 74 24.81 -21.40 0.22
CA GLN A 74 23.40 -21.02 0.13
C GLN A 74 23.16 -19.78 -0.75
N VAL A 75 23.83 -19.76 -1.90
CA VAL A 75 23.73 -18.75 -2.94
C VAL A 75 22.42 -18.97 -3.71
N ASN A 76 21.47 -18.05 -3.58
CA ASN A 76 20.13 -18.10 -4.19
C ASN A 76 19.63 -16.70 -4.59
N GLU A 77 18.43 -16.62 -5.16
CA GLU A 77 17.84 -15.37 -5.65
C GLU A 77 17.69 -14.27 -4.59
N ASN A 78 17.74 -14.62 -3.30
CA ASN A 78 17.59 -13.69 -2.18
C ASN A 78 18.92 -13.31 -1.51
N GLY A 79 20.05 -13.90 -1.91
CA GLY A 79 21.37 -13.60 -1.37
C GLY A 79 22.23 -14.82 -1.13
N PHE A 80 23.24 -14.68 -0.25
CA PHE A 80 24.21 -15.74 0.03
C PHE A 80 24.78 -15.61 1.45
N ILE A 81 25.40 -16.67 1.95
CA ILE A 81 26.16 -16.65 3.21
C ILE A 81 27.64 -16.60 2.87
N LEU A 82 28.38 -15.75 3.58
CA LEU A 82 29.83 -15.67 3.54
C LEU A 82 30.38 -16.14 4.89
N GLU A 83 31.33 -17.05 4.85
CA GLU A 83 32.08 -17.55 6.00
C GLU A 83 33.56 -17.26 5.82
N TRP A 84 34.16 -16.71 6.87
CA TRP A 84 35.58 -16.48 6.96
C TRP A 84 36.24 -17.58 7.78
N SER A 85 37.17 -18.32 7.19
CA SER A 85 37.83 -19.49 7.80
C SER A 85 39.36 -19.33 7.80
N ASN A 86 40.05 -20.16 8.58
CA ASN A 86 41.52 -20.21 8.64
C ASN A 86 42.19 -18.85 8.91
N TYR A 87 41.65 -18.09 9.87
CA TYR A 87 42.03 -16.71 10.13
C TYR A 87 42.80 -16.48 11.45
N THR A 88 43.52 -15.36 11.54
CA THR A 88 44.08 -14.79 12.79
C THR A 88 43.09 -13.82 13.44
N GLU A 89 43.29 -13.40 14.70
CA GLU A 89 42.44 -12.39 15.37
C GLU A 89 42.43 -10.98 14.73
N ASP A 90 43.02 -10.82 13.54
CA ASP A 90 43.05 -9.55 12.81
C ASP A 90 41.77 -9.28 12.02
N THR A 91 41.63 -8.09 11.45
CA THR A 91 40.45 -7.69 10.68
C THR A 91 40.38 -8.40 9.31
N CYS A 92 39.19 -8.85 8.90
CA CYS A 92 38.92 -9.30 7.53
C CYS A 92 38.30 -8.16 6.72
N ILE A 93 38.76 -7.95 5.49
CA ILE A 93 38.03 -7.12 4.52
C ILE A 93 37.76 -7.94 3.27
N ALA A 94 36.48 -8.15 2.99
CA ALA A 94 35.99 -8.88 1.84
C ALA A 94 35.31 -7.91 0.87
N SER A 95 35.44 -8.12 -0.43
CA SER A 95 34.58 -7.48 -1.42
C SER A 95 33.82 -8.53 -2.22
N PHE A 96 32.63 -8.18 -2.70
CA PHE A 96 31.87 -9.03 -3.59
C PHE A 96 31.24 -8.23 -4.73
N ARG A 97 31.04 -8.93 -5.85
CA ARG A 97 30.31 -8.45 -7.03
C ARG A 97 29.30 -9.50 -7.44
N VAL A 98 28.07 -9.07 -7.71
CA VAL A 98 26.95 -9.89 -8.18
C VAL A 98 26.43 -9.31 -9.49
N VAL A 99 26.39 -10.11 -10.55
CA VAL A 99 25.83 -9.72 -11.87
C VAL A 99 24.72 -10.67 -12.27
N GLY A 100 23.49 -10.19 -12.45
CA GLY A 100 22.32 -11.00 -12.81
C GLY A 100 21.19 -10.18 -13.47
N ASN A 101 19.94 -10.64 -13.44
CA ASN A 101 18.79 -9.87 -13.93
C ASN A 101 17.72 -9.63 -12.84
N LYS A 102 16.98 -8.51 -12.89
CA LYS A 102 15.86 -8.25 -11.93
C LYS A 102 14.60 -9.07 -12.23
N VAL A 103 13.91 -9.54 -11.18
CA VAL A 103 12.62 -10.29 -11.28
C VAL A 103 11.49 -9.45 -11.85
N CYS A 104 11.35 -8.19 -11.42
CA CYS A 104 10.26 -7.31 -11.81
C CYS A 104 10.73 -5.85 -11.81
N PHE A 105 10.20 -5.06 -12.72
CA PHE A 105 10.42 -3.63 -12.80
C PHE A 105 9.56 -2.94 -11.74
N VAL A 106 10.18 -2.25 -10.79
CA VAL A 106 9.53 -1.09 -10.16
C VAL A 106 9.77 0.07 -11.13
N PRO A 107 8.73 0.65 -11.76
CA PRO A 107 8.90 1.91 -12.45
C PRO A 107 9.46 2.92 -11.45
N ASN A 108 10.69 3.37 -11.71
CA ASN A 108 11.16 4.59 -11.09
C ASN A 108 10.37 5.70 -11.77
N ASP A 109 9.39 6.27 -11.06
CA ASP A 109 8.53 7.38 -11.51
C ASP A 109 9.34 8.55 -12.10
N ARG A 110 10.60 8.70 -11.67
CA ARG A 110 11.57 9.68 -12.20
C ARG A 110 12.03 9.43 -13.64
N ASN A 111 11.78 8.25 -14.20
CA ASN A 111 12.17 7.86 -15.56
C ASN A 111 10.98 7.82 -16.54
N LEU A 112 9.78 8.24 -16.12
CA LEU A 112 8.62 8.30 -17.01
C LEU A 112 8.93 9.14 -18.25
N HIS A 113 8.67 8.57 -19.43
CA HIS A 113 8.84 9.29 -20.68
C HIS A 113 7.62 10.19 -20.95
N ALA A 114 7.82 11.27 -21.72
CA ALA A 114 6.74 12.22 -22.03
C ALA A 114 5.47 11.56 -22.60
N GLN A 115 5.59 10.44 -23.32
CA GLN A 115 4.46 9.69 -23.87
C GLN A 115 3.62 8.98 -22.80
N GLU A 116 4.24 8.50 -21.72
CA GLU A 116 3.54 7.82 -20.61
C GLU A 116 2.78 8.83 -19.75
N SER A 117 3.34 10.04 -19.58
CA SER A 117 2.65 11.16 -18.92
C SER A 117 1.43 11.66 -19.70
N VAL A 118 1.42 11.55 -21.03
CA VAL A 118 0.26 11.95 -21.87
C VAL A 118 -0.94 11.03 -21.60
N ALA A 119 -0.72 9.73 -21.41
CA ALA A 119 -1.79 8.80 -21.05
C ALA A 119 -2.40 9.13 -19.67
N ASP A 120 -1.56 9.51 -18.70
CA ASP A 120 -2.01 9.92 -17.37
C ASP A 120 -2.84 11.21 -17.42
N ILE A 121 -2.39 12.20 -18.21
CA ILE A 121 -3.11 13.46 -18.42
C ILE A 121 -4.48 13.18 -19.07
N TYR A 122 -4.53 12.32 -20.08
CA TYR A 122 -5.78 11.96 -20.75
C TYR A 122 -6.76 11.24 -19.81
N ALA A 123 -6.28 10.31 -18.99
CA ALA A 123 -7.09 9.63 -17.99
C ALA A 123 -7.63 10.61 -16.92
N ALA A 124 -6.79 11.55 -16.48
CA ALA A 124 -7.19 12.62 -15.57
C ALA A 124 -8.23 13.57 -16.21
N GLU A 125 -8.05 13.92 -17.48
CA GLU A 125 -9.02 14.73 -18.24
C GLU A 125 -10.37 14.01 -18.36
N LEU A 126 -10.36 12.71 -18.63
CA LEU A 126 -11.58 11.92 -18.71
C LEU A 126 -12.33 11.93 -17.36
N LEU A 127 -11.63 11.79 -16.24
CA LEU A 127 -12.22 11.90 -14.90
C LEU A 127 -12.73 13.30 -14.59
N PHE A 128 -11.99 14.34 -14.99
CA PHE A 128 -12.44 15.72 -14.86
C PHE A 128 -13.74 15.96 -15.63
N ASN A 129 -13.81 15.49 -16.89
CA ASN A 129 -15.01 15.60 -17.70
C ASN A 129 -16.19 14.81 -17.10
N TYR A 130 -15.92 13.66 -16.47
CA TYR A 130 -16.91 12.90 -15.71
C TYR A 130 -17.40 13.65 -14.47
N GLU A 131 -16.50 14.17 -13.63
CA GLU A 131 -16.83 14.99 -12.45
C GLU A 131 -17.67 16.19 -12.83
N ALA A 132 -17.21 16.94 -13.83
CA ALA A 132 -17.87 18.13 -14.32
C ALA A 132 -19.31 17.85 -14.73
N LYS A 133 -19.58 16.65 -15.26
CA LYS A 133 -20.89 16.26 -15.79
C LYS A 133 -21.80 15.55 -14.78
N TYR A 134 -21.25 14.80 -13.84
CA TYR A 134 -22.03 13.85 -13.04
C TYR A 134 -21.81 13.92 -11.53
N GLY A 135 -20.72 14.54 -11.04
CA GLY A 135 -20.27 14.39 -9.66
C GLY A 135 -19.60 13.03 -9.39
N VAL A 136 -18.97 12.83 -8.23
CA VAL A 136 -18.27 11.59 -7.86
C VAL A 136 -18.31 11.36 -6.35
N VAL A 137 -18.57 10.12 -5.91
CA VAL A 137 -18.33 9.67 -4.53
C VAL A 137 -17.17 8.69 -4.53
N THR A 138 -16.20 8.88 -3.64
CA THR A 138 -15.00 8.05 -3.58
C THR A 138 -14.88 7.32 -2.27
N ALA A 139 -14.68 5.99 -2.33
CA ALA A 139 -14.41 5.15 -1.17
C ALA A 139 -12.92 4.76 -1.13
N MET A 140 -12.28 5.09 -0.01
CA MET A 140 -10.87 4.86 0.27
C MET A 140 -10.72 3.92 1.48
N GLY A 141 -9.64 3.15 1.52
CA GLY A 141 -9.35 2.24 2.62
C GLY A 141 -8.23 1.26 2.32
N SER A 142 -7.94 0.37 3.28
CA SER A 142 -6.82 -0.56 3.16
C SER A 142 -6.96 -1.55 1.99
N GLY A 143 -5.86 -1.74 1.25
CA GLY A 143 -5.71 -2.87 0.32
C GLY A 143 -5.45 -4.22 1.00
N THR A 144 -5.17 -4.23 2.31
CA THR A 144 -4.78 -5.46 3.03
C THR A 144 -5.86 -6.03 3.94
N ILE A 145 -6.88 -5.23 4.27
CA ILE A 145 -8.08 -5.67 4.99
C ILE A 145 -8.89 -6.55 4.05
N SER A 146 -9.32 -7.71 4.51
CA SER A 146 -10.06 -8.69 3.70
C SER A 146 -11.25 -9.28 4.45
N CYS A 147 -12.19 -9.85 3.71
CA CYS A 147 -13.29 -10.65 4.23
C CYS A 147 -12.79 -11.85 5.06
N SER A 148 -13.71 -12.49 5.79
CA SER A 148 -13.46 -13.69 6.59
C SER A 148 -12.70 -14.76 5.81
N ASP A 149 -13.21 -15.12 4.63
CA ASP A 149 -12.72 -16.27 3.87
C ASP A 149 -11.28 -16.06 3.39
N LEU A 150 -10.99 -14.88 2.83
CA LEU A 150 -9.63 -14.51 2.41
C LEU A 150 -8.68 -14.36 3.61
N ALA A 151 -9.18 -13.97 4.78
CA ALA A 151 -8.36 -13.87 5.97
C ALA A 151 -8.04 -15.26 6.56
N GLU A 152 -8.98 -16.19 6.52
CA GLU A 152 -8.76 -17.59 6.90
C GLU A 152 -7.81 -18.30 5.94
N GLU A 153 -7.93 -18.06 4.64
CA GLU A 153 -6.98 -18.58 3.63
C GLU A 153 -5.55 -18.12 3.92
N LYS A 154 -5.35 -16.82 4.23
CA LYS A 154 -4.04 -16.28 4.61
C LYS A 154 -3.49 -16.96 5.87
N LEU A 155 -4.33 -17.30 6.85
CA LEU A 155 -3.92 -18.05 8.04
C LEU A 155 -3.51 -19.48 7.67
N GLY A 156 -4.24 -20.14 6.79
CA GLY A 156 -3.89 -21.46 6.25
C GLY A 156 -2.51 -21.46 5.59
N ILE A 157 -2.25 -20.48 4.71
CA ILE A 157 -0.94 -20.30 4.04
C ILE A 157 0.19 -20.09 5.06
N LEU A 158 -0.03 -19.26 6.09
CA LEU A 158 0.95 -19.04 7.15
C LEU A 158 1.21 -20.31 7.98
N GLY A 159 0.17 -21.12 8.21
CA GLY A 159 0.27 -22.43 8.85
C GLY A 159 1.17 -23.37 8.06
N THR A 160 0.93 -23.50 6.75
CA THR A 160 1.76 -24.31 5.84
C THR A 160 3.22 -23.85 5.85
N HIS A 161 3.48 -22.54 5.73
CA HIS A 161 4.84 -22.00 5.80
C HIS A 161 5.53 -22.30 7.15
N ILE A 162 4.79 -22.28 8.26
CA ILE A 162 5.33 -22.63 9.58
C ILE A 162 5.78 -24.10 9.58
N ASP A 163 4.99 -25.00 9.02
CA ASP A 163 5.30 -26.43 8.99
C ASP A 163 6.46 -26.74 8.03
N GLU A 164 6.52 -26.08 6.87
CA GLU A 164 7.66 -26.16 5.95
C GLU A 164 8.96 -25.71 6.62
N VAL A 165 8.95 -24.57 7.32
CA VAL A 165 10.14 -24.06 8.01
C VAL A 165 10.54 -24.99 9.17
N LYS A 166 9.58 -25.59 9.89
CA LYS A 166 9.91 -26.60 10.93
C LYS A 166 10.61 -27.80 10.33
N SER A 167 10.12 -28.34 9.22
CA SER A 167 10.75 -29.47 8.53
C SER A 167 12.16 -29.11 8.06
N ALA A 168 12.34 -27.93 7.46
CA ALA A 168 13.65 -27.43 7.06
C ALA A 168 14.64 -27.30 8.24
N ILE A 169 14.18 -26.92 9.44
CA ILE A 169 15.03 -26.85 10.65
C ILE A 169 15.53 -28.24 11.08
N VAL A 170 14.72 -29.29 10.88
CA VAL A 170 15.09 -30.67 11.23
C VAL A 170 16.15 -31.20 10.29
N GLU A 171 16.01 -30.92 8.99
CA GLU A 171 16.94 -31.36 7.94
C GLU A 171 18.25 -30.55 7.88
N GLU A 172 18.23 -29.31 8.39
CA GLU A 172 19.40 -28.43 8.36
C GLU A 172 20.46 -28.81 9.40
N ASN A 173 21.66 -29.08 8.90
CA ASN A 173 22.82 -29.49 9.67
C ASN A 173 23.75 -28.32 10.02
N ASP A 174 23.80 -27.26 9.21
CA ASP A 174 24.63 -26.09 9.53
C ASP A 174 24.01 -25.27 10.68
N PRO A 175 24.73 -25.06 11.80
CA PRO A 175 24.18 -24.34 12.95
C PRO A 175 23.73 -22.91 12.65
N PHE A 176 24.40 -22.22 11.72
CA PHE A 176 24.08 -20.83 11.39
C PHE A 176 22.82 -20.75 10.51
N SER A 177 22.72 -21.60 9.50
CA SER A 177 21.51 -21.76 8.69
C SER A 177 20.31 -22.19 9.53
N LYS A 178 20.51 -23.11 10.49
CA LYS A 178 19.47 -23.54 11.43
C LYS A 178 18.97 -22.37 12.29
N LYS A 179 19.88 -21.50 12.75
CA LYS A 179 19.54 -20.28 13.49
C LYS A 179 18.78 -19.26 12.64
N LEU A 180 19.09 -19.13 11.34
CA LEU A 180 18.32 -18.29 10.41
C LEU A 180 16.90 -18.81 10.21
N LEU A 181 16.74 -20.13 10.05
CA LEU A 181 15.43 -20.76 9.94
C LEU A 181 14.60 -20.62 11.22
N GLN A 182 15.24 -20.72 12.41
CA GLN A 182 14.57 -20.47 13.69
C GLN A 182 14.07 -19.03 13.82
N ASP A 183 14.86 -18.04 13.41
CA ASP A 183 14.42 -16.64 13.36
C ASP A 183 13.24 -16.45 12.40
N ARG A 184 13.31 -17.08 11.21
CA ARG A 184 12.21 -17.06 10.24
C ARG A 184 10.94 -17.66 10.83
N LEU A 185 11.04 -18.83 11.47
CA LEU A 185 9.92 -19.48 12.16
C LEU A 185 9.30 -18.56 13.22
N HIS A 186 10.14 -17.91 14.02
CA HIS A 186 9.68 -16.96 15.04
C HIS A 186 8.93 -15.78 14.42
N LYS A 187 9.48 -15.15 13.38
CA LYS A 187 8.83 -14.04 12.65
C LYS A 187 7.51 -14.47 12.02
N THR A 188 7.44 -15.65 11.39
CA THR A 188 6.21 -16.17 10.78
C THR A 188 5.14 -16.46 11.83
N LYS A 189 5.51 -17.02 12.99
CA LYS A 189 4.58 -17.22 14.12
C LYS A 189 4.01 -15.91 14.65
N LEU A 190 4.86 -14.87 14.80
CA LEU A 190 4.40 -13.54 15.19
C LEU A 190 3.43 -12.95 14.16
N ARG A 191 3.69 -13.15 12.86
CA ARG A 191 2.79 -12.73 11.79
C ARG A 191 1.44 -13.45 11.88
N MET A 192 1.45 -14.75 12.09
CA MET A 192 0.22 -15.55 12.29
C MET A 192 -0.59 -15.08 13.49
N ASP A 193 0.04 -14.89 14.65
CA ASP A 193 -0.63 -14.38 15.86
C ASP A 193 -1.25 -12.99 15.63
N ARG A 194 -0.55 -12.10 14.91
CA ARG A 194 -1.12 -10.80 14.49
C ARG A 194 -2.34 -10.98 13.60
N HIS A 195 -2.28 -11.83 12.58
CA HIS A 195 -3.43 -12.07 11.68
C HIS A 195 -4.63 -12.64 12.44
N GLN A 196 -4.40 -13.58 13.37
CA GLN A 196 -5.46 -14.16 14.19
C GLN A 196 -6.17 -13.11 15.05
N LYS A 197 -5.43 -12.13 15.57
CA LYS A 197 -6.00 -11.06 16.42
C LYS A 197 -6.78 -10.01 15.65
N ILE A 198 -6.52 -9.84 14.35
CA ILE A 198 -7.15 -8.79 13.53
C ILE A 198 -8.26 -9.32 12.63
N ILE A 199 -8.43 -10.64 12.50
CA ILE A 199 -9.35 -11.25 11.53
C ILE A 199 -10.79 -10.76 11.68
N GLU A 200 -11.31 -10.75 12.91
CA GLU A 200 -12.68 -10.30 13.20
C GLU A 200 -12.88 -8.83 12.82
N ARG A 201 -11.91 -7.97 13.14
CA ARG A 201 -11.95 -6.53 12.81
C ARG A 201 -11.81 -6.32 11.30
N SER A 202 -10.94 -7.08 10.65
CA SER A 202 -10.74 -7.06 9.21
C SER A 202 -12.03 -7.40 8.47
N ALA A 203 -12.70 -8.50 8.86
CA ALA A 203 -13.97 -8.91 8.29
C ALA A 203 -15.03 -7.83 8.50
N LYS A 204 -15.18 -7.32 9.73
CA LYS A 204 -16.13 -6.23 10.04
C LYS A 204 -15.95 -5.00 9.14
N TYR A 205 -14.71 -4.54 8.96
CA TYR A 205 -14.42 -3.37 8.13
C TYR A 205 -14.68 -3.63 6.65
N TRP A 206 -14.35 -4.85 6.18
CA TRP A 206 -14.61 -5.26 4.81
C TRP A 206 -16.12 -5.36 4.52
N ASP A 207 -16.88 -6.00 5.41
CA ASP A 207 -18.34 -6.13 5.30
C ASP A 207 -19.03 -4.76 5.36
N SER A 208 -18.52 -3.84 6.19
CA SER A 208 -19.03 -2.47 6.24
C SER A 208 -18.86 -1.74 4.90
N ALA A 209 -17.68 -1.84 4.28
CA ALA A 209 -17.44 -1.22 2.98
C ALA A 209 -18.28 -1.86 1.86
N LEU A 210 -18.45 -3.19 1.90
CA LEU A 210 -19.34 -3.92 0.99
C LEU A 210 -20.78 -3.41 1.11
N GLU A 211 -21.29 -3.28 2.33
CA GLU A 211 -22.66 -2.85 2.58
C GLU A 211 -22.89 -1.40 2.13
N PHE A 212 -21.96 -0.48 2.42
CA PHE A 212 -22.03 0.86 1.86
C PHE A 212 -22.07 0.83 0.32
N GLY A 213 -21.24 -0.02 -0.29
CA GLY A 213 -21.25 -0.25 -1.73
C GLY A 213 -22.63 -0.64 -2.25
N ARG A 214 -23.32 -1.58 -1.59
CA ARG A 214 -24.69 -1.99 -1.95
C ARG A 214 -25.68 -0.86 -1.79
N LEU A 215 -25.68 -0.16 -0.66
CA LEU A 215 -26.60 0.95 -0.40
C LEU A 215 -26.44 2.07 -1.45
N TRP A 216 -25.19 2.48 -1.71
CA TRP A 216 -24.89 3.46 -2.74
C TRP A 216 -25.26 2.95 -4.13
N GLY A 217 -24.98 1.68 -4.41
CA GLY A 217 -25.30 1.05 -5.68
C GLY A 217 -26.80 1.02 -5.95
N HIS A 218 -27.59 0.66 -4.95
CA HIS A 218 -29.05 0.66 -5.02
C HIS A 218 -29.60 2.06 -5.31
N TYR A 219 -29.13 3.07 -4.57
CA TYR A 219 -29.50 4.46 -4.79
C TYR A 219 -29.12 4.93 -6.19
N SER A 220 -27.90 4.62 -6.64
CA SER A 220 -27.39 5.01 -7.96
C SER A 220 -28.18 4.38 -9.12
N ALA A 221 -28.54 3.11 -8.99
CA ALA A 221 -29.23 2.38 -10.05
C ALA A 221 -30.74 2.66 -10.10
N ASN A 222 -31.40 2.93 -8.97
CA ASN A 222 -32.86 2.92 -8.88
C ASN A 222 -33.48 4.28 -8.49
N GLU A 223 -32.74 5.16 -7.81
CA GLU A 223 -33.33 6.36 -7.20
C GLU A 223 -32.78 7.67 -7.80
N GLN A 224 -31.51 7.71 -8.20
CA GLN A 224 -30.86 8.93 -8.69
C GLN A 224 -31.55 9.56 -9.92
N GLU A 225 -32.19 8.77 -10.79
CA GLU A 225 -32.95 9.34 -11.91
C GLU A 225 -34.06 10.28 -11.41
N LYS A 226 -34.79 9.85 -10.37
CA LYS A 226 -35.89 10.61 -9.77
C LYS A 226 -35.37 11.74 -8.88
N GLU A 227 -34.38 11.45 -8.04
CA GLU A 227 -33.92 12.41 -7.02
C GLU A 227 -32.96 13.47 -7.59
N LEU A 228 -32.17 13.13 -8.61
CA LEU A 228 -31.16 14.00 -9.22
C LEU A 228 -31.45 14.36 -10.68
N GLY A 229 -32.65 14.06 -11.18
CA GLY A 229 -33.10 14.45 -12.53
C GLY A 229 -32.23 13.90 -13.67
N GLY A 230 -31.74 12.67 -13.53
CA GLY A 230 -30.87 12.00 -14.51
C GLY A 230 -29.36 12.24 -14.33
N CYS A 231 -28.93 12.92 -13.26
CA CYS A 231 -27.53 12.95 -12.85
C CYS A 231 -27.15 11.65 -12.13
N TYR A 232 -26.31 10.82 -12.77
CA TYR A 232 -25.85 9.54 -12.22
C TYR A 232 -24.46 9.68 -11.61
N ILE A 233 -24.34 9.59 -10.29
CA ILE A 233 -23.08 9.75 -9.58
C ILE A 233 -22.40 8.38 -9.40
N PRO A 234 -21.25 8.13 -10.04
CA PRO A 234 -20.51 6.89 -9.88
C PRO A 234 -19.87 6.77 -8.49
N LEU A 235 -19.65 5.52 -8.08
CA LEU A 235 -18.72 5.19 -7.01
C LEU A 235 -17.31 5.05 -7.60
N CYS A 236 -16.36 5.79 -7.05
CA CYS A 236 -14.95 5.72 -7.42
C CYS A 236 -14.14 5.03 -6.30
N THR A 237 -13.14 4.24 -6.68
CA THR A 237 -12.20 3.62 -5.75
C THR A 237 -10.79 3.66 -6.34
N GLY A 238 -9.78 3.42 -5.51
CA GLY A 238 -8.41 3.22 -5.98
C GLY A 238 -8.17 1.91 -6.76
N GLY A 239 -9.23 1.15 -7.08
CA GLY A 239 -9.16 -0.06 -7.92
C GLY A 239 -8.39 -1.22 -7.30
N GLY A 240 -7.91 -1.10 -6.06
CA GLY A 240 -7.12 -2.12 -5.37
C GLY A 240 -7.95 -3.19 -4.66
N PRO A 241 -7.31 -4.13 -3.96
CA PRO A 241 -8.00 -5.18 -3.21
C PRO A 241 -8.56 -4.61 -1.90
N GLY A 242 -9.15 -5.47 -1.09
CA GLY A 242 -9.56 -5.13 0.27
C GLY A 242 -10.75 -4.20 0.34
N ILE A 243 -10.65 -3.07 1.04
CA ILE A 243 -11.79 -2.15 1.23
C ILE A 243 -12.27 -1.56 -0.11
N MET A 244 -11.34 -1.16 -0.97
CA MET A 244 -11.66 -0.65 -2.31
C MET A 244 -12.46 -1.68 -3.10
N GLN A 245 -12.02 -2.94 -3.08
CA GLN A 245 -12.71 -4.05 -3.70
C GLN A 245 -14.09 -4.29 -3.08
N ALA A 246 -14.22 -4.23 -1.75
CA ALA A 246 -15.50 -4.45 -1.07
C ALA A 246 -16.56 -3.44 -1.52
N ALA A 247 -16.24 -2.14 -1.46
CA ALA A 247 -17.16 -1.09 -1.86
C ALA A 247 -17.53 -1.19 -3.35
N ALA A 248 -16.53 -1.44 -4.21
CA ALA A 248 -16.74 -1.66 -5.64
C ALA A 248 -17.64 -2.88 -5.89
N GLN A 249 -17.39 -4.00 -5.21
CA GLN A 249 -18.17 -5.22 -5.33
C GLN A 249 -19.63 -4.97 -4.95
N GLY A 250 -19.90 -4.37 -3.79
CA GLY A 250 -21.26 -4.10 -3.34
C GLY A 250 -22.04 -3.22 -4.31
N ALA A 251 -21.39 -2.18 -4.85
CA ALA A 251 -22.03 -1.32 -5.84
C ALA A 251 -22.31 -2.03 -7.18
N ARG A 252 -21.42 -2.93 -7.62
CA ARG A 252 -21.62 -3.71 -8.84
C ARG A 252 -22.70 -4.78 -8.70
N GLU A 253 -22.90 -5.35 -7.52
CA GLU A 253 -24.01 -6.28 -7.24
C GLU A 253 -25.37 -5.62 -7.53
N GLU A 254 -25.48 -4.30 -7.30
CA GLU A 254 -26.66 -3.48 -7.61
C GLU A 254 -26.63 -2.84 -9.02
N ASN A 255 -25.72 -3.27 -9.90
CA ASN A 255 -25.52 -2.76 -11.27
C ASN A 255 -25.08 -1.30 -11.39
N ALA A 256 -24.62 -0.66 -10.31
CA ALA A 256 -24.19 0.73 -10.36
C ALA A 256 -22.89 0.94 -11.17
N HIS A 257 -22.68 2.17 -11.62
CA HIS A 257 -21.45 2.56 -12.29
C HIS A 257 -20.31 2.72 -11.28
N VAL A 258 -19.22 1.98 -11.49
CA VAL A 258 -18.05 1.95 -10.63
C VAL A 258 -16.79 2.24 -11.42
N ILE A 259 -16.05 3.25 -10.98
CA ILE A 259 -14.78 3.68 -11.54
C ILE A 259 -13.65 3.18 -10.64
N GLY A 260 -12.76 2.36 -11.19
CA GLY A 260 -11.53 1.92 -10.54
C GLY A 260 -10.32 2.67 -11.12
N ILE A 261 -9.62 3.44 -10.29
CA ILE A 261 -8.39 4.14 -10.67
C ILE A 261 -7.20 3.42 -10.07
N ASP A 262 -6.56 2.54 -10.83
CA ASP A 262 -5.36 1.83 -10.38
C ASP A 262 -4.08 2.54 -10.83
N CYS A 263 -2.95 2.16 -10.25
CA CYS A 263 -1.62 2.54 -10.71
C CYS A 263 -0.79 1.28 -10.94
N GLN A 264 0.16 1.33 -11.85
CA GLN A 264 1.16 0.27 -11.93
C GLN A 264 2.02 0.28 -10.66
N PHE A 265 2.01 -0.83 -9.91
CA PHE A 265 2.96 -1.05 -8.82
C PHE A 265 4.03 -2.05 -9.27
N GLY A 266 5.27 -1.86 -8.84
CA GLY A 266 6.38 -2.79 -9.17
C GLY A 266 6.22 -4.22 -8.61
N VAL A 267 5.12 -4.49 -7.90
CA VAL A 267 4.77 -5.75 -7.25
C VAL A 267 3.44 -6.33 -7.75
N ASP A 268 2.89 -5.85 -8.88
CA ASP A 268 1.62 -6.32 -9.46
C ASP A 268 1.57 -7.85 -9.64
N ASN A 269 2.71 -8.46 -9.99
CA ASN A 269 2.86 -9.91 -10.11
C ASN A 269 2.90 -10.64 -8.75
N PHE A 270 3.38 -9.99 -7.69
CA PHE A 270 3.50 -10.59 -6.35
C PHE A 270 2.14 -10.80 -5.68
N PHE A 271 1.19 -9.93 -5.98
CA PHE A 271 -0.16 -9.98 -5.41
C PHE A 271 -1.21 -10.55 -6.38
N ASN A 272 -0.81 -11.09 -7.55
CA ASN A 272 -1.73 -11.58 -8.60
C ASN A 272 -2.81 -10.55 -8.97
N LEU A 273 -2.41 -9.29 -9.14
CA LEU A 273 -3.33 -8.15 -9.24
C LEU A 273 -3.83 -7.86 -10.65
N LYS A 274 -3.29 -8.57 -11.64
CA LYS A 274 -3.51 -8.27 -13.05
C LYS A 274 -4.99 -8.38 -13.45
N ASP A 275 -5.70 -9.35 -12.87
CA ASP A 275 -7.07 -9.72 -13.25
C ASP A 275 -8.11 -9.44 -12.14
N THR A 276 -7.70 -9.27 -10.88
CA THR A 276 -8.59 -9.15 -9.71
C THR A 276 -9.28 -7.79 -9.63
N TYR A 277 -8.61 -6.72 -10.09
CA TYR A 277 -9.14 -5.35 -10.06
C TYR A 277 -10.23 -5.08 -11.11
N SER A 278 -10.23 -5.84 -12.20
CA SER A 278 -11.19 -5.68 -13.30
C SER A 278 -12.59 -6.23 -13.00
N VAL A 279 -12.76 -7.08 -11.99
CA VAL A 279 -14.02 -7.80 -11.80
C VAL A 279 -15.14 -6.89 -11.27
N HIS A 280 -14.78 -5.87 -10.48
CA HIS A 280 -15.74 -5.05 -9.75
C HIS A 280 -15.78 -3.58 -10.21
N SER A 281 -15.20 -3.24 -11.37
CA SER A 281 -15.29 -1.90 -11.96
C SER A 281 -15.70 -2.01 -13.43
N ASN A 282 -16.69 -1.24 -13.86
CA ASN A 282 -17.09 -1.19 -15.28
C ASN A 282 -16.39 -0.07 -16.06
N GLN A 283 -15.72 0.85 -15.37
CA GLN A 283 -14.75 1.78 -15.97
C GLN A 283 -13.43 1.70 -15.21
N ARG A 284 -12.34 1.47 -15.93
CA ARG A 284 -11.00 1.32 -15.36
C ARG A 284 -10.05 2.34 -15.96
N LEU A 285 -9.32 3.01 -15.08
CA LEU A 285 -8.25 3.91 -15.46
C LEU A 285 -6.98 3.43 -14.78
N ARG A 286 -5.96 3.15 -15.59
CA ARG A 286 -4.64 2.73 -15.12
C ARG A 286 -3.68 3.88 -15.34
N LEU A 287 -3.22 4.46 -14.24
CA LEU A 287 -2.24 5.53 -14.24
C LEU A 287 -0.82 4.96 -14.08
N ASN A 288 0.16 5.62 -14.68
CA ASN A 288 1.57 5.29 -14.54
C ASN A 288 2.22 6.07 -13.38
N ASN A 289 1.71 7.27 -13.09
CA ASN A 289 2.17 8.11 -12.01
C ASN A 289 1.29 7.99 -10.76
N PHE A 290 1.90 7.53 -9.67
CA PHE A 290 1.25 7.37 -8.37
C PHE A 290 0.70 8.70 -7.83
N SER A 291 1.47 9.79 -7.87
CA SER A 291 1.05 11.08 -7.33
C SER A 291 -0.13 11.69 -8.10
N ILE A 292 -0.19 11.49 -9.42
CA ILE A 292 -1.34 11.92 -10.23
C ILE A 292 -2.59 11.15 -9.82
N ARG A 293 -2.47 9.82 -9.62
CA ARG A 293 -3.59 8.98 -9.17
C ARG A 293 -4.21 9.47 -7.87
N GLU A 294 -3.39 9.70 -6.85
CA GLU A 294 -3.86 10.18 -5.55
C GLU A 294 -4.54 11.55 -5.68
N SER A 295 -3.91 12.47 -6.43
CA SER A 295 -4.48 13.80 -6.66
C SER A 295 -5.83 13.75 -7.36
N VAL A 296 -5.99 12.90 -8.36
CA VAL A 296 -7.22 12.74 -9.14
C VAL A 296 -8.35 12.16 -8.29
N LEU A 297 -8.07 11.14 -7.46
CA LEU A 297 -9.04 10.57 -6.53
C LEU A 297 -9.58 11.62 -5.55
N ILE A 298 -8.74 12.54 -5.08
CA ILE A 298 -9.14 13.56 -4.10
C ILE A 298 -9.79 14.77 -4.79
N ASN A 299 -9.20 15.30 -5.85
CA ASN A 299 -9.60 16.59 -6.45
C ASN A 299 -10.98 16.56 -7.10
N TYR A 300 -11.42 15.39 -7.57
CA TYR A 300 -12.67 15.24 -8.32
C TYR A 300 -13.80 14.61 -7.50
N SER A 301 -13.58 14.37 -6.21
CA SER A 301 -14.58 13.79 -5.32
C SER A 301 -15.46 14.84 -4.68
N HIS A 302 -16.77 14.61 -4.68
CA HIS A 302 -17.73 15.39 -3.90
C HIS A 302 -17.94 14.82 -2.50
N VAL A 303 -17.81 13.50 -2.35
CA VAL A 303 -17.72 12.86 -1.03
C VAL A 303 -16.53 11.92 -1.05
N ILE A 304 -15.71 11.98 0.00
CA ILE A 304 -14.57 11.09 0.22
C ILE A 304 -14.82 10.35 1.52
N LEU A 305 -14.97 9.03 1.42
CA LEU A 305 -15.15 8.15 2.56
C LEU A 305 -13.84 7.44 2.89
N PHE A 306 -13.41 7.53 4.14
CA PHE A 306 -12.21 6.91 4.66
C PHE A 306 -12.58 5.76 5.60
N TRP A 307 -12.47 4.53 5.10
CA TRP A 307 -12.46 3.34 5.93
C TRP A 307 -11.06 3.08 6.51
N PRO A 308 -10.96 2.21 7.54
CA PRO A 308 -9.69 1.83 8.11
C PRO A 308 -8.62 1.46 7.07
N GLY A 309 -7.43 2.03 7.22
CA GLY A 309 -6.37 1.90 6.24
C GLY A 309 -4.97 2.29 6.71
N GLY A 310 -3.95 1.72 6.05
CA GLY A 310 -2.54 1.92 6.38
C GLY A 310 -1.97 3.24 5.84
N PHE A 311 -0.68 3.23 5.50
CA PHE A 311 0.03 4.43 5.04
C PHE A 311 -0.61 5.13 3.84
N GLY A 312 -1.11 4.37 2.85
CA GLY A 312 -1.80 4.95 1.69
C GLY A 312 -3.05 5.73 2.09
N THR A 313 -3.93 5.12 2.88
CA THR A 313 -5.16 5.79 3.33
C THR A 313 -4.88 6.96 4.26
N VAL A 314 -3.90 6.86 5.14
CA VAL A 314 -3.49 7.98 6.01
C VAL A 314 -2.89 9.12 5.18
N TRP A 315 -2.16 8.81 4.10
CA TRP A 315 -1.70 9.81 3.15
C TRP A 315 -2.89 10.53 2.49
N GLU A 316 -3.86 9.79 1.95
CA GLU A 316 -5.07 10.35 1.33
C GLU A 316 -5.85 11.27 2.30
N VAL A 317 -5.92 10.87 3.58
CA VAL A 317 -6.51 11.70 4.65
C VAL A 317 -5.75 13.01 4.82
N PHE A 318 -4.44 12.97 5.04
CA PHE A 318 -3.66 14.21 5.26
C PHE A 318 -3.63 15.11 4.03
N GLU A 319 -3.60 14.53 2.83
CA GLU A 319 -3.70 15.29 1.58
C GLU A 319 -5.07 15.99 1.47
N THR A 320 -6.16 15.27 1.79
CA THR A 320 -7.52 15.84 1.80
C THR A 320 -7.65 16.96 2.82
N LEU A 321 -7.24 16.72 4.07
CA LEU A 321 -7.29 17.71 5.14
C LEU A 321 -6.46 18.95 4.80
N SER A 322 -5.25 18.76 4.28
CA SER A 322 -4.37 19.87 3.86
C SER A 322 -5.04 20.69 2.75
N LYS A 323 -5.62 20.05 1.73
CA LYS A 323 -6.28 20.76 0.63
C LYS A 323 -7.55 21.49 1.06
N ILE A 324 -8.30 20.96 2.04
CA ILE A 324 -9.42 21.67 2.67
C ILE A 324 -8.90 22.91 3.40
N GLN A 325 -7.87 22.74 4.23
CA GLN A 325 -7.21 23.83 4.94
C GLN A 325 -6.74 24.95 3.99
N THR A 326 -6.12 24.59 2.87
CA THR A 326 -5.58 25.56 1.90
C THR A 326 -6.60 26.11 0.92
N ASN A 327 -7.87 25.71 0.98
CA ASN A 327 -8.89 26.01 -0.04
C ASN A 327 -8.48 25.57 -1.46
N HIS A 328 -7.65 24.52 -1.58
CA HIS A 328 -7.31 23.93 -2.88
C HIS A 328 -8.35 22.90 -3.33
N LEU A 329 -9.13 22.37 -2.40
CA LEU A 329 -10.41 21.74 -2.73
C LEU A 329 -11.50 22.80 -2.86
N ARG A 330 -12.49 22.54 -3.73
CA ARG A 330 -13.68 23.38 -3.86
C ARG A 330 -14.46 23.31 -2.53
N LYS A 331 -14.12 24.17 -1.56
CA LYS A 331 -14.51 24.10 -0.13
C LYS A 331 -16.00 23.82 0.12
N HIS A 332 -16.89 24.21 -0.81
CA HIS A 332 -18.33 24.03 -0.70
C HIS A 332 -18.90 22.80 -1.43
N ARG A 333 -18.05 21.94 -2.00
CA ARG A 333 -18.46 20.79 -2.84
C ARG A 333 -17.90 19.44 -2.39
N VAL A 334 -17.07 19.40 -1.37
CA VAL A 334 -16.37 18.17 -0.94
C VAL A 334 -16.76 17.85 0.50
N LYS A 335 -17.25 16.64 0.80
CA LYS A 335 -17.48 16.12 2.17
C LYS A 335 -16.52 14.97 2.50
N ALA A 336 -15.82 15.04 3.63
CA ALA A 336 -14.97 13.97 4.14
C ALA A 336 -15.73 13.23 5.25
N ILE A 337 -15.79 11.89 5.16
CA ILE A 337 -16.48 11.03 6.12
C ILE A 337 -15.52 9.93 6.58
N PHE A 338 -15.22 9.87 7.86
CA PHE A 338 -14.42 8.82 8.48
C PHE A 338 -15.34 7.71 9.01
N VAL A 339 -15.14 6.48 8.53
CA VAL A 339 -15.96 5.33 8.92
C VAL A 339 -15.22 4.47 9.96
N HIS A 340 -15.93 4.07 11.02
CA HIS A 340 -15.46 3.40 12.23
C HIS A 340 -14.60 4.29 13.14
N GLN A 341 -15.26 5.07 14.00
CA GLN A 341 -14.63 6.08 14.87
C GLN A 341 -13.45 5.52 15.68
N GLN A 342 -13.64 4.34 16.28
CA GLN A 342 -12.63 3.73 17.14
C GLN A 342 -11.27 3.55 16.44
N TYR A 343 -11.28 3.32 15.12
CA TYR A 343 -10.05 3.19 14.34
C TYR A 343 -9.29 4.52 14.21
N TRP A 344 -10.04 5.62 14.01
CA TRP A 344 -9.49 6.95 13.71
C TRP A 344 -9.11 7.75 14.95
N GLU A 345 -9.62 7.38 16.12
CA GLU A 345 -9.34 8.03 17.40
C GLU A 345 -7.83 8.30 17.68
N PRO A 346 -6.88 7.38 17.40
CA PRO A 346 -5.46 7.68 17.58
C PRO A 346 -4.92 8.74 16.59
N LEU A 347 -5.46 8.79 15.36
CA LEU A 347 -5.08 9.80 14.37
C LEU A 347 -5.61 11.18 14.77
N PHE A 348 -6.84 11.25 15.27
CA PHE A 348 -7.42 12.50 15.74
C PHE A 348 -6.64 13.09 16.92
N ARG A 349 -6.22 12.25 17.87
CA ARG A 349 -5.29 12.67 18.95
C ARG A 349 -3.94 13.17 18.44
N LEU A 350 -3.44 12.64 17.32
CA LEU A 350 -2.25 13.18 16.67
C LEU A 350 -2.52 14.58 16.11
N ILE A 351 -3.67 14.81 15.48
CA ILE A 351 -4.05 16.13 14.98
C ILE A 351 -4.13 17.14 16.13
N ASP A 352 -4.73 16.77 17.27
CA ASP A 352 -4.75 17.62 18.46
C ASP A 352 -3.35 17.95 18.95
N HIS A 353 -2.49 16.95 19.02
CA HIS A 353 -1.10 17.16 19.38
C HIS A 353 -0.38 18.17 18.45
N LEU A 354 -0.67 18.14 17.14
CA LEU A 354 -0.15 19.12 16.19
C LEU A 354 -0.70 20.53 16.45
N ARG A 355 -1.99 20.66 16.80
CA ARG A 355 -2.61 21.93 17.18
C ARG A 355 -1.99 22.51 18.45
N GLU A 356 -1.84 21.70 19.49
CA GLU A 356 -1.23 22.08 20.78
C GLU A 356 0.17 22.68 20.61
N HIS A 357 0.93 22.21 19.61
CA HIS A 357 2.28 22.68 19.30
C HIS A 357 2.33 23.81 18.26
N GLY A 358 1.17 24.32 17.83
CA GLY A 358 1.08 25.39 16.83
C GLY A 358 1.52 24.98 15.42
N ALA A 359 1.62 23.67 15.13
CA ALA A 359 1.95 23.15 13.82
C ALA A 359 0.78 23.27 12.82
N ILE A 360 -0.45 23.40 13.33
CA ILE A 360 -1.63 23.79 12.58
C ILE A 360 -1.94 25.23 12.98
N ASN A 361 -1.76 26.17 12.05
CA ASN A 361 -2.01 27.59 12.31
C ASN A 361 -3.51 27.90 12.28
N SER A 362 -3.90 29.12 12.67
CA SER A 362 -5.31 29.57 12.66
C SER A 362 -5.97 29.53 11.27
N TYR A 363 -5.17 29.55 10.20
CA TYR A 363 -5.65 29.31 8.84
C TYR A 363 -5.90 27.82 8.55
N GLY A 364 -5.14 26.93 9.20
CA GLY A 364 -5.26 25.48 9.14
C GLY A 364 -6.33 24.89 10.02
N ASP A 365 -6.78 25.62 11.04
CA ASP A 365 -7.84 25.20 11.96
C ASP A 365 -9.25 25.36 11.37
N ARG A 366 -9.34 25.19 10.05
CA ARG A 366 -10.58 25.25 9.26
C ARG A 366 -11.23 23.90 9.10
N VAL A 367 -10.69 22.84 9.69
CA VAL A 367 -11.28 21.51 9.73
C VAL A 367 -11.73 21.22 11.15
N LYS A 368 -13.00 20.86 11.31
CA LYS A 368 -13.61 20.44 12.56
C LYS A 368 -13.96 18.96 12.47
N ILE A 369 -13.44 18.16 13.39
CA ILE A 369 -13.78 16.76 13.58
C ILE A 369 -14.56 16.64 14.90
N PRO A 370 -15.83 16.21 14.89
CA PRO A 370 -16.63 16.06 16.11
C PRO A 370 -15.94 15.15 17.15
N GLY A 371 -15.94 15.58 18.42
CA GLY A 371 -15.24 14.88 19.52
C GLY A 371 -13.75 15.21 19.65
N VAL A 372 -13.22 16.01 18.72
CA VAL A 372 -11.84 16.49 18.66
C VAL A 372 -11.83 18.02 18.81
N ASP A 373 -12.75 18.72 18.13
CA ASP A 373 -12.69 20.16 17.85
C ASP A 373 -13.81 20.99 18.49
N ASP A 374 -14.28 20.59 19.66
CA ASP A 374 -15.50 21.12 20.30
C ASP A 374 -15.46 22.63 20.64
N GLN A 375 -14.33 23.34 20.43
CA GLN A 375 -14.08 24.71 20.90
C GLN A 375 -13.82 25.77 19.80
N LEU A 376 -14.01 25.46 18.50
CA LEU A 376 -13.49 26.26 17.37
C LEU A 376 -14.58 26.87 16.45
N PRO A 377 -14.27 27.93 15.67
CA PRO A 377 -15.24 28.91 15.13
C PRO A 377 -16.28 28.35 14.13
N ASP A 378 -17.43 29.02 14.07
CA ASP A 378 -18.65 28.61 13.33
C ASP A 378 -18.47 28.40 11.81
N GLU A 379 -17.37 28.89 11.20
CA GLU A 379 -17.12 28.82 9.75
C GLU A 379 -16.18 27.68 9.31
N ALA A 380 -15.80 26.79 10.23
CA ALA A 380 -14.95 25.64 9.92
C ALA A 380 -15.71 24.59 9.09
N TYR A 381 -14.97 23.92 8.20
CA TYR A 381 -15.44 22.74 7.50
C TYR A 381 -15.59 21.57 8.47
N ILE A 382 -16.76 20.94 8.54
CA ILE A 382 -17.00 19.79 9.40
C ILE A 382 -16.74 18.51 8.61
N ALA A 383 -15.68 17.79 8.97
CA ALA A 383 -15.52 16.40 8.56
C ALA A 383 -16.38 15.53 9.48
N GLU A 384 -17.03 14.52 8.92
CA GLU A 384 -17.94 13.67 9.68
C GLU A 384 -17.28 12.38 10.10
N VAL A 385 -17.69 11.85 11.25
CA VAL A 385 -17.25 10.55 11.75
C VAL A 385 -18.50 9.73 12.02
N VAL A 386 -18.51 8.50 11.53
CA VAL A 386 -19.63 7.55 11.63
C VAL A 386 -19.11 6.18 12.00
N ASP A 387 -19.93 5.35 12.64
CA ASP A 387 -19.54 3.98 13.01
C ASP A 387 -20.09 2.91 12.07
N ASP A 388 -21.14 3.25 11.31
CA ASP A 388 -21.95 2.32 10.53
C ASP A 388 -22.07 2.73 9.05
N PRO A 389 -22.05 1.77 8.10
CA PRO A 389 -22.17 2.08 6.68
C PRO A 389 -23.52 2.69 6.27
N VAL A 390 -24.61 2.43 7.00
CA VAL A 390 -25.92 3.05 6.73
C VAL A 390 -25.86 4.53 7.03
N GLU A 391 -25.30 4.91 8.17
CA GLU A 391 -25.12 6.33 8.52
C GLU A 391 -24.19 7.04 7.52
N ALA A 392 -23.10 6.36 7.12
CA ALA A 392 -22.19 6.85 6.07
C ALA A 392 -22.94 7.11 4.75
N PHE A 393 -23.81 6.17 4.34
CA PHE A 393 -24.65 6.29 3.16
C PHE A 393 -25.65 7.45 3.28
N GLU A 394 -26.39 7.55 4.36
CA GLU A 394 -27.40 8.60 4.59
C GLU A 394 -26.77 10.00 4.51
N LYS A 395 -25.61 10.20 5.14
CA LYS A 395 -24.86 11.46 5.09
C LYS A 395 -24.30 11.77 3.70
N THR A 396 -23.83 10.74 3.00
CA THR A 396 -23.35 10.87 1.60
C THR A 396 -24.48 11.30 0.69
N ARG A 397 -25.61 10.58 0.74
CA ARG A 397 -26.83 10.86 -0.05
C ARG A 397 -27.34 12.27 0.22
N ALA A 398 -27.55 12.62 1.49
CA ALA A 398 -28.08 13.93 1.88
C ALA A 398 -27.19 15.09 1.38
N TYR A 399 -25.86 14.93 1.46
CA TYR A 399 -24.94 15.95 0.97
C TYR A 399 -24.98 16.09 -0.56
N VAL A 400 -25.05 14.97 -1.27
CA VAL A 400 -25.15 14.94 -2.73
C VAL A 400 -26.45 15.58 -3.23
N GLU A 401 -27.59 15.25 -2.62
CA GLU A 401 -28.89 15.84 -2.97
C GLU A 401 -28.90 17.34 -2.66
N ASP A 402 -28.32 17.78 -1.55
CA ASP A 402 -28.16 19.20 -1.22
C ASP A 402 -27.31 19.96 -2.27
N LEU A 403 -26.19 19.36 -2.70
CA LEU A 403 -25.38 19.93 -3.78
C LEU A 403 -26.16 20.03 -5.09
N TYR A 404 -26.99 19.04 -5.41
CA TYR A 404 -27.86 19.07 -6.58
C TYR A 404 -28.87 20.22 -6.50
N HIS A 405 -29.60 20.32 -5.39
CA HIS A 405 -30.58 21.39 -5.17
C HIS A 405 -29.97 22.78 -5.20
N LYS A 406 -28.71 22.92 -4.78
CA LYS A 406 -27.94 24.18 -4.85
C LYS A 406 -27.32 24.46 -6.23
N ASN A 407 -27.50 23.58 -7.22
CA ASN A 407 -26.81 23.63 -8.52
C ASN A 407 -25.27 23.64 -8.39
N GLN A 408 -24.75 22.92 -7.40
CA GLN A 408 -23.32 22.82 -7.09
C GLN A 408 -22.74 21.43 -7.35
N LEU A 409 -23.57 20.44 -7.65
CA LEU A 409 -23.14 19.05 -7.93
C LEU A 409 -22.29 18.93 -9.21
N THR A 410 -22.59 19.74 -10.22
CA THR A 410 -21.90 19.70 -11.52
C THR A 410 -21.37 21.09 -11.88
N LEU A 411 -20.39 21.12 -12.78
CA LEU A 411 -20.01 22.36 -13.45
C LEU A 411 -20.96 22.51 -14.64
N LYS A 412 -22.06 23.24 -14.46
CA LYS A 412 -22.92 23.62 -15.60
C LYS A 412 -22.16 24.63 -16.45
N ASP A 413 -22.22 24.44 -17.78
CA ASP A 413 -21.68 25.35 -18.80
C ASP A 413 -22.23 26.78 -18.68
#